data_AF-A0A918F3V2-F1
#
_entry.id   AF-A0A918F3V2-F1
#
_cell.length_a   1.000
_cell.length_b   1.000
_cell.length_c   1.000
_cell.angle_alpha   90.00
_cell.angle_beta   90.00
_cell.angle_gamma   90.00
#
_symmetry.space_group_name_H-M   'P 1'
#
loop_
_entity.id
_entity.type
_entity.pdbx_description
1 polymer ?
#
loop_
_entity_poly.entity_id
_entity_poly.type
_entity_poly.pdbx_seq_one_letter_code
_entity_poly.pdbx_strand_id
1 'polypeptide(L)'
;MLRTHQFSALEQRLQALQRQFEGGDIGERDLVDAFRIFDRPDPALGDHFDAWLEEFPASYVAHVALSTWLLARAWAFRGGSTSDLISDRGRRGLAYYLAQAESCARLAVGLSRNPRGMWWREWPAHTETSCHCTTLKRGHGPTGTFWP
;
A
#
# COMPACT_ATOMS: atom_id res chain seq x y z
N MET A 1 -15.71 12.16 -7.55
CA MET A 1 -16.36 11.06 -6.80
C MET A 1 -15.70 10.88 -5.44
N LEU A 2 -14.45 10.38 -5.34
CA LEU A 2 -13.76 10.25 -4.04
C LEU A 2 -13.63 11.59 -3.29
N ARG A 3 -13.01 12.61 -3.91
CA ARG A 3 -12.85 13.97 -3.32
C ARG A 3 -14.15 14.70 -3.01
N THR A 4 -15.24 14.27 -3.63
CA THR A 4 -16.55 14.92 -3.52
C THR A 4 -17.48 14.13 -2.61
N HIS A 5 -16.96 13.19 -1.81
CA HIS A 5 -17.71 12.34 -0.87
C HIS A 5 -18.88 11.58 -1.51
N GLN A 6 -18.79 11.29 -2.81
CA GLN A 6 -19.79 10.48 -3.52
C GLN A 6 -19.40 9.00 -3.40
N PHE A 7 -19.23 8.51 -2.18
CA PHE A 7 -18.68 7.19 -1.88
C PHE A 7 -19.60 6.07 -2.37
N SER A 8 -20.89 6.12 -2.03
CA SER A 8 -21.89 5.19 -2.55
C SER A 8 -21.90 5.06 -4.08
N ALA A 9 -21.79 6.17 -4.82
CA ALA A 9 -21.77 6.13 -6.29
C ALA A 9 -20.45 5.56 -6.85
N LEU A 10 -19.32 5.90 -6.22
CA LEU A 10 -18.01 5.34 -6.56
C LEU A 10 -17.97 3.83 -6.32
N GLU A 11 -18.45 3.41 -5.15
CA GLU A 11 -18.56 2.03 -4.71
C GLU A 11 -19.36 1.20 -5.72
N GLN A 12 -20.58 1.64 -6.03
CA GLN A 12 -21.46 0.96 -6.98
C GLN A 12 -20.82 0.82 -8.36
N ARG A 13 -20.17 1.88 -8.85
CA ARG A 13 -19.50 1.88 -10.15
C ARG A 13 -18.36 0.87 -10.19
N LEU A 14 -17.46 0.89 -9.19
CA LEU A 14 -16.31 0.01 -9.16
C LEU A 14 -16.71 -1.45 -8.90
N GLN A 15 -17.69 -1.70 -8.04
CA GLN A 15 -18.24 -3.05 -7.83
C GLN A 15 -18.88 -3.59 -9.11
N ALA A 16 -19.61 -2.76 -9.88
CA ALA A 16 -20.18 -3.19 -11.14
C ALA A 16 -19.10 -3.62 -12.14
N LEU A 17 -18.01 -2.87 -12.25
CA LEU A 17 -16.86 -3.23 -13.09
C LEU A 17 -16.18 -4.51 -12.60
N GLN A 18 -16.01 -4.69 -11.28
CA GLN A 18 -15.47 -5.93 -10.72
C GLN A 18 -16.36 -7.14 -11.08
N ARG A 19 -17.69 -7.01 -10.95
CA ARG A 19 -18.62 -8.09 -11.33
C ARG A 19 -18.59 -8.40 -12.82
N GLN A 20 -18.50 -7.38 -13.69
CA GLN A 20 -18.35 -7.56 -15.13
C GLN A 20 -17.07 -8.34 -15.46
N PHE A 21 -15.96 -8.02 -14.81
CA PHE A 21 -14.71 -8.76 -14.98
C PHE A 21 -14.81 -10.20 -14.47
N GLU A 22 -15.42 -10.41 -13.30
CA GLU A 22 -15.67 -11.74 -12.75
C GLU A 22 -16.57 -12.59 -13.67
N GLY A 23 -17.50 -11.94 -14.38
CA GLY A 23 -18.36 -12.55 -15.40
C GLY A 23 -17.69 -12.72 -16.77
N GLY A 24 -16.52 -12.13 -16.99
CA GLY A 24 -15.81 -12.14 -18.28
C GLY A 24 -16.31 -11.11 -19.31
N ASP A 25 -17.18 -10.19 -18.91
CA ASP A 25 -17.75 -9.15 -19.79
C ASP A 25 -16.73 -8.07 -20.16
N ILE A 26 -15.76 -7.80 -19.27
CA ILE A 26 -14.65 -6.87 -19.52
C ILE A 26 -13.32 -7.57 -19.29
N GLY A 27 -12.28 -7.10 -19.99
CA GLY A 27 -10.94 -7.62 -19.84
C GLY A 27 -10.22 -7.09 -18.61
N GLU A 28 -9.09 -7.72 -18.30
CA GLU A 28 -8.20 -7.28 -17.22
C GLU A 28 -7.77 -5.81 -17.39
N ARG A 29 -7.41 -5.41 -18.62
CA ARG A 29 -6.96 -4.06 -18.95
C ARG A 29 -8.00 -2.99 -18.63
N ASP A 30 -9.27 -3.23 -18.97
CA ASP A 30 -10.36 -2.29 -18.68
C ASP A 30 -10.52 -2.08 -17.18
N LEU A 31 -10.36 -3.17 -16.42
CA LEU A 31 -10.34 -3.13 -14.97
C LEU A 31 -9.13 -2.34 -14.44
N VAL A 32 -7.91 -2.57 -14.96
CA VAL A 32 -6.72 -1.78 -14.59
C VAL A 32 -6.99 -0.30 -14.79
N ASP A 33 -7.44 0.07 -16.00
CA ASP A 33 -7.63 1.45 -16.41
C ASP A 33 -8.65 2.18 -15.52
N ALA A 34 -9.67 1.46 -15.02
CA ALA A 34 -10.63 2.00 -14.06
C ALA A 34 -10.01 2.37 -12.70
N PHE A 35 -8.97 1.63 -12.25
CA PHE A 35 -8.29 1.88 -10.97
C PHE A 35 -7.06 2.78 -11.10
N ARG A 36 -6.53 2.97 -12.32
CA ARG A 36 -5.36 3.82 -12.61
C ARG A 36 -5.51 5.27 -12.11
N ILE A 37 -6.74 5.74 -11.91
CA ILE A 37 -6.99 7.06 -11.31
C ILE A 37 -6.42 7.20 -9.88
N PHE A 38 -6.24 6.08 -9.17
CA PHE A 38 -5.71 6.01 -7.81
C PHE A 38 -4.18 5.89 -7.75
N ASP A 39 -3.49 5.75 -8.89
CA ASP A 39 -2.01 5.74 -8.97
C ASP A 39 -1.38 7.12 -8.73
N ARG A 40 -2.17 8.14 -8.39
CA ARG A 40 -1.68 9.49 -8.09
C ARG A 40 -1.39 9.62 -6.59
N PRO A 41 -0.14 9.89 -6.18
CA PRO A 41 0.27 9.89 -4.77
C PRO A 41 -0.12 11.17 -4.01
N ASP A 42 -1.32 11.70 -4.25
CA ASP A 42 -1.79 12.92 -3.59
C ASP A 42 -2.06 12.67 -2.09
N PRO A 43 -1.32 13.31 -1.16
CA PRO A 43 -1.55 13.16 0.27
C PRO A 43 -2.95 13.58 0.73
N ALA A 44 -3.63 14.48 0.01
CA ALA A 44 -4.96 14.97 0.37
C ALA A 44 -6.07 13.92 0.19
N LEU A 45 -5.76 12.74 -0.35
CA LEU A 45 -6.73 11.66 -0.50
C LEU A 45 -6.86 10.75 0.73
N GLY A 46 -5.93 10.82 1.70
CA GLY A 46 -5.92 9.94 2.87
C GLY A 46 -7.26 9.94 3.61
N ASP A 47 -7.67 11.11 4.11
CA ASP A 47 -8.93 11.27 4.85
C ASP A 47 -10.17 10.87 4.03
N HIS A 48 -10.12 11.01 2.70
CA HIS A 48 -11.22 10.59 1.83
C HIS A 48 -11.30 9.06 1.69
N PHE A 49 -10.17 8.36 1.72
CA PHE A 49 -10.16 6.90 1.76
C PHE A 49 -10.62 6.38 3.11
N ASP A 50 -10.20 7.00 4.20
CA ASP A 50 -10.65 6.64 5.55
C ASP A 50 -12.18 6.77 5.65
N ALA A 51 -12.74 7.91 5.24
CA ALA A 51 -14.18 8.12 5.21
C ALA A 51 -14.93 7.12 4.29
N TRP A 52 -14.33 6.76 3.14
CA TRP A 52 -14.92 5.76 2.25
C TRP A 52 -14.94 4.37 2.91
N LEU A 53 -13.86 3.97 3.60
CA LEU A 53 -13.78 2.70 4.32
C LEU A 53 -14.63 2.66 5.59
N GLU A 54 -14.89 3.79 6.24
CA GLU A 54 -15.85 3.88 7.33
C GLU A 54 -17.28 3.57 6.84
N GLU A 55 -17.67 4.06 5.65
CA GLU A 55 -18.98 3.77 5.05
C GLU A 55 -19.06 2.33 4.50
N PHE A 56 -17.95 1.80 3.96
CA PHE A 56 -17.88 0.47 3.35
C PHE A 56 -16.69 -0.37 3.84
N PRO A 57 -16.68 -0.82 5.11
CA PRO A 57 -15.51 -1.46 5.72
C PRO A 57 -15.12 -2.81 5.09
N ALA A 58 -16.07 -3.50 4.47
CA ALA A 58 -15.87 -4.77 3.78
C ALA A 58 -15.86 -4.65 2.25
N SER A 59 -15.63 -3.45 1.70
CA SER A 59 -15.58 -3.25 0.26
C SER A 59 -14.27 -3.73 -0.34
N TYR A 60 -14.36 -4.74 -1.21
CA TYR A 60 -13.25 -5.17 -2.05
C TYR A 60 -12.64 -4.00 -2.83
N VAL A 61 -13.47 -3.20 -3.49
CA VAL A 61 -13.00 -2.15 -4.40
C VAL A 61 -12.41 -0.95 -3.66
N ALA A 62 -12.89 -0.65 -2.45
CA ALA A 62 -12.29 0.37 -1.58
C ALA A 62 -10.90 -0.06 -1.10
N HIS A 63 -10.75 -1.30 -0.63
CA HIS A 63 -9.45 -1.84 -0.21
C HIS A 63 -8.45 -1.92 -1.36
N VAL A 64 -8.89 -2.31 -2.57
CA VAL A 64 -8.04 -2.28 -3.76
C VAL A 64 -7.62 -0.85 -4.09
N ALA A 65 -8.56 0.10 -4.17
CA ALA A 65 -8.24 1.49 -4.49
C ALA A 65 -7.29 2.13 -3.46
N LEU A 66 -7.48 1.85 -2.17
CA LEU A 66 -6.58 2.28 -1.12
C LEU A 66 -5.19 1.67 -1.29
N SER A 67 -5.10 0.36 -1.53
CA SER A 67 -3.81 -0.32 -1.75
C SER A 67 -3.03 0.29 -2.93
N THR A 68 -3.73 0.63 -4.03
CA THR A 68 -3.16 1.30 -5.21
C THR A 68 -2.62 2.68 -4.86
N TRP A 69 -3.38 3.50 -4.13
CA TRP A 69 -2.93 4.82 -3.70
C TRP A 69 -1.74 4.74 -2.72
N LEU A 70 -1.78 3.84 -1.74
CA LEU A 70 -0.68 3.62 -0.79
C LEU A 70 0.58 3.19 -1.54
N LEU A 71 0.45 2.32 -2.55
CA LEU A 71 1.59 1.92 -3.38
C LEU A 71 2.17 3.11 -4.14
N ALA A 72 1.32 3.95 -4.76
CA ALA A 72 1.78 5.18 -5.41
C ALA A 72 2.50 6.11 -4.41
N ARG A 73 1.97 6.26 -3.19
CA ARG A 73 2.62 7.02 -2.10
C ARG A 73 3.99 6.45 -1.76
N ALA A 74 4.10 5.13 -1.65
CA ALA A 74 5.36 4.46 -1.38
C ALA A 74 6.40 4.79 -2.47
N TRP A 75 6.01 4.72 -3.75
CA TRP A 75 6.87 5.11 -4.86
C TRP A 75 7.26 6.58 -4.85
N ALA A 76 6.36 7.47 -4.44
CA ALA A 76 6.69 8.89 -4.28
C ALA A 76 7.78 9.13 -3.22
N PHE A 77 7.81 8.33 -2.15
CA PHE A 77 8.88 8.38 -1.13
C PHE A 77 10.22 7.84 -1.62
N ARG A 78 10.22 6.84 -2.52
CA ARG A 78 11.43 6.43 -3.23
C ARG A 78 11.94 7.55 -4.15
N GLY A 79 11.02 8.26 -4.80
CA GLY A 79 11.34 9.19 -5.88
C GLY A 79 11.89 8.46 -7.12
N GLY A 80 12.71 9.16 -7.90
CA GLY A 80 13.37 8.61 -9.09
C GLY A 80 14.64 7.79 -8.79
N SER A 81 15.00 7.62 -7.52
CA SER A 81 16.24 6.96 -7.11
C SER A 81 16.11 5.43 -7.10
N THR A 82 17.22 4.73 -7.37
CA THR A 82 17.35 3.30 -7.10
C THR A 82 17.47 3.05 -5.58
N SER A 83 17.23 1.81 -5.14
CA SER A 83 17.20 1.39 -3.73
C SER A 83 18.36 1.92 -2.88
N ASP A 84 19.55 1.96 -3.47
CA ASP A 84 20.81 2.24 -2.79
C ASP A 84 21.01 3.75 -2.57
N LEU A 85 20.20 4.57 -3.25
CA LEU A 85 20.26 6.04 -3.25
C LEU A 85 19.07 6.68 -2.52
N ILE A 86 18.16 5.88 -1.96
CA ILE A 86 17.04 6.40 -1.19
C ILE A 86 17.56 6.86 0.18
N SER A 87 17.26 8.11 0.55
CA SER A 87 17.52 8.62 1.91
C SER A 87 16.86 7.77 2.99
N ASP A 88 17.37 7.77 4.22
CA ASP A 88 16.75 7.05 5.33
C ASP A 88 15.28 7.43 5.54
N ARG A 89 14.93 8.71 5.34
CA ARG A 89 13.54 9.17 5.38
C ARG A 89 12.71 8.54 4.26
N GLY A 90 13.23 8.51 3.04
CA GLY A 90 12.57 7.88 1.90
C GLY A 90 12.38 6.38 2.12
N ARG A 91 13.38 5.69 2.68
CA ARG A 91 13.32 4.25 2.99
C ARG A 91 12.24 3.94 4.03
N ARG A 92 12.18 4.72 5.12
CA ARG A 92 11.12 4.55 6.13
C ARG A 92 9.73 4.84 5.56
N GLY A 93 9.59 5.89 4.75
CA GLY A 93 8.33 6.21 4.10
C GLY A 93 7.88 5.12 3.14
N LEU A 94 8.79 4.66 2.27
CA LEU A 94 8.55 3.52 1.37
C LEU A 94 8.06 2.30 2.16
N ALA A 95 8.81 1.86 3.16
CA ALA A 95 8.44 0.69 3.98
C ALA A 95 7.08 0.87 4.67
N TYR A 96 6.81 2.04 5.24
CA TYR A 96 5.54 2.35 5.92
C TYR A 96 4.32 2.22 5.00
N TYR A 97 4.39 2.79 3.79
CA TYR A 97 3.26 2.74 2.85
C TYR A 97 3.13 1.36 2.19
N LEU A 98 4.24 0.65 1.93
CA LEU A 98 4.18 -0.72 1.40
C LEU A 98 3.52 -1.69 2.37
N ALA A 99 3.86 -1.62 3.66
CA ALA A 99 3.26 -2.49 4.67
C ALA A 99 1.73 -2.30 4.75
N GLN A 100 1.25 -1.05 4.67
CA GLN A 100 -0.19 -0.77 4.65
C GLN A 100 -0.84 -1.23 3.33
N ALA A 101 -0.19 -0.98 2.19
CA ALA A 101 -0.70 -1.41 0.88
C ALA A 101 -0.88 -2.94 0.85
N GLU A 102 0.08 -3.69 1.38
CA GLU A 102 0.00 -5.14 1.52
C GLU A 102 -1.16 -5.55 2.42
N SER A 103 -1.30 -4.92 3.59
CA SER A 103 -2.41 -5.21 4.51
C SER A 103 -3.77 -5.03 3.84
N CYS A 104 -3.99 -3.91 3.15
CA CYS A 104 -5.23 -3.64 2.41
C CYS A 104 -5.45 -4.65 1.27
N ALA A 105 -4.40 -4.97 0.52
CA ALA A 105 -4.48 -5.95 -0.57
C ALA A 105 -4.86 -7.35 -0.05
N ARG A 106 -4.29 -7.78 1.08
CA ARG A 106 -4.63 -9.07 1.71
C ARG A 106 -6.08 -9.11 2.17
N LEU A 107 -6.59 -8.03 2.74
CA LEU A 107 -8.01 -7.92 3.08
C LEU A 107 -8.89 -8.03 1.84
N ALA A 108 -8.55 -7.30 0.77
CA ALA A 108 -9.28 -7.38 -0.50
C ALA A 108 -9.30 -8.81 -1.07
N VAL A 109 -8.17 -9.52 -1.04
CA VAL A 109 -8.10 -10.90 -1.55
C VAL A 109 -9.10 -11.84 -0.84
N GLY A 110 -9.36 -11.62 0.46
CA GLY A 110 -10.35 -12.40 1.22
C GLY A 110 -11.81 -12.07 0.89
N LEU A 111 -12.08 -10.98 0.16
CA LEU A 111 -13.44 -10.44 -0.06
C LEU A 111 -14.03 -10.73 -1.44
N SER A 112 -13.25 -11.24 -2.40
CA SER A 112 -13.72 -11.57 -3.76
C SER A 112 -13.45 -13.04 -4.12
N ARG A 113 -14.31 -13.60 -4.98
CA ARG A 113 -14.18 -14.97 -5.53
C ARG A 113 -13.11 -15.07 -6.62
N ASN A 114 -12.86 -13.98 -7.32
CA ASN A 114 -11.76 -13.86 -8.26
C ASN A 114 -11.01 -12.58 -7.91
N PRO A 115 -10.31 -12.57 -6.75
CA PRO A 115 -9.56 -11.43 -6.34
C PRO A 115 -8.48 -11.27 -7.40
N ARG A 116 -8.49 -10.12 -8.10
CA ARG A 116 -7.44 -9.78 -9.06
C ARG A 116 -6.07 -10.29 -8.60
N GLY A 117 -5.39 -11.05 -9.44
CA GLY A 117 -3.98 -11.44 -9.25
C GLY A 117 -2.99 -10.30 -9.54
N MET A 118 -3.45 -9.05 -9.60
CA MET A 118 -2.96 -8.10 -10.60
C MET A 118 -1.63 -7.39 -10.27
N TRP A 119 -1.10 -7.41 -9.03
CA TRP A 119 0.18 -6.72 -8.74
C TRP A 119 1.04 -7.35 -7.63
N TRP A 120 0.45 -8.20 -6.76
CA TRP A 120 1.18 -8.78 -5.63
C TRP A 120 2.02 -10.01 -5.98
N ARG A 121 1.71 -10.72 -7.09
CA ARG A 121 2.53 -11.85 -7.55
C ARG A 121 3.86 -11.43 -8.17
N GLU A 122 3.94 -10.21 -8.69
CA GLU A 122 5.18 -9.65 -9.24
C GLU A 122 5.95 -8.81 -8.22
N TRP A 123 5.42 -8.61 -7.01
CA TRP A 123 6.17 -8.01 -5.91
C TRP A 123 7.06 -9.09 -5.30
N PRO A 124 8.39 -9.07 -5.48
CA PRO A 124 9.23 -10.03 -4.79
C PRO A 124 9.13 -9.74 -3.29
N ALA A 125 8.73 -10.74 -2.50
CA ALA A 125 8.76 -10.75 -1.03
C ALA A 125 10.19 -10.58 -0.44
N HIS A 126 11.17 -10.12 -1.22
CA HIS A 126 12.58 -10.01 -0.87
C HIS A 126 12.97 -8.68 -0.22
N THR A 127 12.04 -7.86 0.26
CA THR A 127 12.41 -6.67 1.06
C THR A 127 12.57 -6.96 2.55
N GLU A 128 12.28 -8.18 3.02
CA GLU A 128 12.45 -8.57 4.43
C GLU A 128 13.71 -9.40 4.73
N THR A 129 14.51 -9.82 3.74
CA THR A 129 15.71 -10.64 4.05
C THR A 129 17.00 -9.81 4.01
N SER A 130 17.60 -9.66 5.19
CA SER A 130 18.97 -9.17 5.45
C SER A 130 19.20 -7.66 5.51
N CYS A 131 18.58 -7.00 6.50
CA CYS A 131 19.37 -6.14 7.38
C CYS A 131 19.87 -6.98 8.57
N HIS A 132 20.84 -7.86 8.33
CA HIS A 132 21.69 -8.40 9.40
C HIS A 132 22.51 -7.22 9.97
N CYS A 133 21.92 -6.48 10.90
CA CYS A 133 22.67 -5.69 11.85
C CYS A 133 23.22 -6.65 12.91
N THR A 134 24.27 -7.39 12.55
CA THR A 134 25.01 -8.21 13.49
C THR A 134 25.78 -7.31 14.45
N THR A 135 25.17 -7.07 15.60
CA THR A 135 25.80 -6.98 16.92
C THR A 135 26.88 -5.88 17.10
N LEU A 136 26.45 -4.64 17.33
CA LEU A 136 27.24 -3.72 18.15
C LEU A 136 27.11 -4.15 19.62
N LYS A 137 28.06 -4.96 20.10
CA LYS A 137 28.20 -5.30 21.53
C LYS A 137 28.28 -4.02 22.35
N ARG A 138 27.24 -3.73 23.13
CA ARG A 138 27.33 -2.89 24.34
C ARG A 138 27.98 -3.72 25.45
N GLY A 139 28.96 -3.13 26.14
CA GLY A 139 29.29 -3.52 27.51
C GLY A 139 30.78 -3.53 27.81
N HIS A 140 31.31 -2.40 28.26
CA HIS A 140 32.24 -2.35 29.39
C HIS A 140 31.97 -1.07 30.18
N GLY A 141 31.60 -1.26 31.44
CA GLY A 141 31.19 -0.21 32.37
C GLY A 141 32.36 0.59 32.94
N PRO A 142 32.06 1.57 33.81
CA PRO A 142 33.04 2.48 34.37
C PRO A 142 33.78 1.81 35.54
N THR A 143 35.11 1.75 35.48
CA THR A 143 35.95 1.49 36.65
C THR A 143 36.49 2.81 37.18
N GLY A 144 35.88 3.28 38.26
CA GLY A 144 36.52 4.22 39.18
C GLY A 144 37.53 3.50 40.07
N THR A 145 38.66 4.16 40.29
CA THR A 145 39.66 3.96 41.36
C THR A 145 40.49 5.24 41.31
N PHE A 146 40.32 6.24 42.19
CA PHE A 146 40.54 6.29 43.64
C PHE A 146 41.90 5.71 44.04
N TRP A 147 42.82 6.60 44.45
CA TRP A 147 43.73 6.54 45.62
C TRP A 147 44.87 7.59 45.45
N PRO A 148 45.57 7.96 46.55
CA PRO A 148 45.68 9.33 47.06
C PRO A 148 46.89 10.14 46.55
#